data_AF-A0A061BTN9-F1
#
_entry.id   AF-A0A061BTN9-F1
#
_cell.length_a   1.000
_cell.length_b   1.000
_cell.length_c   1.000
_cell.angle_alpha   90.00
_cell.angle_beta   90.00
_cell.angle_gamma   90.00
#
_symmetry.space_group_name_H-M   'P 1'
#
loop_
_entity.id
_entity.type
_entity.pdbx_description
1 polymer ?
#
loop_
_entity_poly.entity_id
_entity_poly.type
_entity_poly.pdbx_seq_one_letter_code
_entity_poly.pdbx_strand_id
1 'polypeptide(L)'
;MGFLYYLLKDVSEKQPYKVGKNDLKQFVDTVLFKKLSTGRKGFEVIERVAGKVGEYNGKVKTSNENVTRPIIKLRADMEKLENEVSKILENDAVSGATKKSVQAVTYSEEQVKQAVIDINKLLNDCKFHGKDYNNHLDMAHNSENMKNAINDLNFKLRDRDDL
;
A
#
# COMPACT_ATOMS: atom_id res chain seq x y z
N MET A 1 22.24 23.92 19.59
CA MET A 1 20.82 23.61 19.30
C MET A 1 20.26 24.29 18.05
N GLY A 2 20.75 25.46 17.62
CA GLY A 2 20.27 26.16 16.43
C GLY A 2 20.18 25.29 15.17
N PHE A 3 21.25 24.54 14.85
CA PHE A 3 21.25 23.61 13.70
C PHE A 3 20.07 22.62 13.73
N LEU A 4 19.90 21.88 14.82
CA LEU A 4 18.83 20.88 14.94
C LEU A 4 17.43 21.50 14.91
N TYR A 5 17.25 22.68 15.52
CA TYR A 5 15.99 23.41 15.47
C TYR A 5 15.63 23.76 14.03
N TYR A 6 16.54 24.41 13.29
CA TYR A 6 16.25 24.83 11.92
C TYR A 6 16.08 23.63 10.98
N LEU A 7 16.88 22.57 11.14
CA LEU A 7 16.74 21.35 10.36
C LEU A 7 15.35 20.72 10.56
N LEU A 8 14.93 20.51 11.81
CA LEU A 8 13.66 19.85 12.10
C LEU A 8 12.47 20.75 11.85
N LYS A 9 12.63 22.07 11.97
CA LYS A 9 11.63 23.05 11.54
C LYS A 9 11.38 22.93 10.04
N ASP A 10 12.44 22.93 9.24
CA ASP A 10 12.34 22.81 7.78
C ASP A 10 11.62 21.52 7.38
N VAL A 11 12.00 20.39 7.99
CA VAL A 11 11.32 19.10 7.79
C VAL A 11 9.85 19.17 8.21
N SER A 12 9.53 19.77 9.36
CA SER A 12 8.14 19.85 9.84
C SER A 12 7.24 20.72 8.96
N GLU A 13 7.80 21.73 8.29
CA GLU A 13 7.04 22.68 7.47
C GLU A 13 6.87 22.16 6.04
N LYS A 14 7.97 21.66 5.46
CA LYS A 14 8.07 21.34 4.02
C LYS A 14 7.79 19.88 3.67
N GLN A 15 7.72 18.97 4.64
CA GLN A 15 7.42 17.57 4.33
C GLN A 15 6.05 17.41 3.65
N PRO A 16 5.93 16.45 2.70
CA PRO A 16 4.67 16.14 2.03
C PRO A 16 3.74 15.28 2.89
N TYR A 17 4.28 14.54 3.85
CA TYR A 17 3.52 13.64 4.72
C TYR A 17 2.66 14.43 5.72
N LYS A 18 1.39 14.07 5.85
CA LYS A 18 0.47 14.52 6.89
C LYS A 18 0.70 13.75 8.18
N VAL A 19 1.03 12.46 8.08
CA VAL A 19 1.21 11.61 9.25
C VAL A 19 2.37 12.08 10.12
N GLY A 20 2.12 12.30 11.42
CA GLY A 20 3.15 12.74 12.37
C GLY A 20 3.68 14.16 12.16
N LYS A 21 3.23 14.89 11.13
CA LYS A 21 3.67 16.27 10.83
C LYS A 21 3.37 17.23 11.97
N ASN A 22 2.14 17.19 12.49
CA ASN A 22 1.72 18.07 13.59
C ASN A 22 2.47 17.75 14.89
N ASP A 23 2.74 16.48 15.16
CA ASP A 23 3.49 16.08 16.36
C ASP A 23 4.95 16.57 16.29
N LEU A 24 5.60 16.41 15.14
CA LEU A 24 6.96 16.90 14.92
C LEU A 24 7.00 18.43 15.01
N LYS A 25 6.05 19.12 14.37
CA LYS A 25 5.93 20.57 14.42
C LYS A 25 5.74 21.07 15.85
N GLN A 26 4.82 20.47 16.60
CA GLN A 26 4.58 20.81 17.99
C GLN A 26 5.84 20.61 18.83
N PHE A 27 6.57 19.52 18.63
CA PHE A 27 7.83 19.27 19.34
C PHE A 27 8.90 20.34 19.03
N VAL A 28 9.04 20.72 17.75
CA VAL A 28 9.97 21.78 17.33
C VAL A 28 9.61 23.11 17.97
N ASP A 29 8.35 23.51 17.90
CA ASP A 29 7.88 24.82 18.36
C ASP A 29 7.85 24.95 19.89
N THR A 30 7.52 23.87 20.60
CA THR A 30 7.32 23.93 22.06
C THR A 30 8.54 23.52 22.86
N VAL A 31 9.34 22.57 22.35
CA VAL A 31 10.49 22.00 23.07
C VAL A 31 11.80 22.54 22.53
N LEU A 32 12.07 22.38 21.23
CA LEU A 32 13.37 22.74 20.66
C LEU A 32 13.60 24.25 20.64
N PHE A 33 12.56 25.03 20.34
CA PHE A 33 12.62 26.49 20.39
C PHE A 33 13.13 27.01 21.74
N LYS A 34 12.64 26.46 22.86
CA LYS A 34 13.03 26.85 24.22
C LYS A 34 14.49 26.48 24.57
N LYS A 35 15.14 25.63 23.77
CA LYS A 35 16.52 25.15 23.99
C LYS A 35 17.55 25.84 23.09
N LEU A 36 17.14 26.81 22.27
CA LEU A 36 18.02 27.53 21.34
C LEU A 36 19.16 28.28 22.06
N SER A 37 18.83 28.98 23.14
CA SER A 37 19.74 29.91 23.83
C SER A 37 20.13 29.45 25.24
N THR A 38 20.08 28.15 25.53
CA THR A 38 20.37 27.60 26.87
C THR A 38 21.78 27.03 27.01
N GLY A 39 22.68 27.31 26.06
CA GLY A 39 24.06 26.82 26.09
C GLY A 39 24.16 25.29 26.17
N ARG A 40 25.07 24.77 27.01
CA ARG A 40 25.28 23.32 27.21
C ARG A 40 24.00 22.57 27.62
N LYS A 41 23.15 23.18 28.46
CA LYS A 41 21.85 22.60 28.89
C LYS A 41 20.87 22.39 27.73
N GLY A 42 21.10 23.06 26.60
CA GLY A 42 20.31 22.83 25.39
C GLY A 42 20.51 21.44 24.80
N PHE A 43 21.69 20.85 24.97
CA PHE A 43 22.05 19.56 24.39
C PHE A 43 21.56 18.35 25.20
N GLU A 44 21.00 18.57 26.39
CA GLU A 44 20.37 17.49 27.17
C GLU A 44 19.08 16.96 26.49
N VAL A 45 18.53 17.70 25.53
CA VAL A 45 17.32 17.28 24.79
C VAL A 45 17.60 16.32 23.62
N ILE A 46 18.87 15.98 23.35
CA ILE A 46 19.25 15.18 22.18
C ILE A 46 18.60 13.80 22.17
N GLU A 47 18.57 13.11 23.31
CA GLU A 47 17.88 11.82 23.44
C GLU A 47 16.39 11.95 23.09
N ARG A 48 15.74 13.01 23.58
CA ARG A 48 14.33 13.28 23.28
C ARG A 48 14.12 13.61 21.80
N VAL A 49 15.07 14.30 21.16
CA VAL A 49 15.04 14.56 19.71
C VAL A 49 15.11 13.24 18.94
N ALA A 50 16.05 12.35 19.29
CA ALA A 50 16.18 11.05 18.66
C ALA A 50 14.90 10.22 18.83
N GLY A 51 14.31 10.21 20.03
CA GLY A 51 13.02 9.55 20.29
C GLY A 51 11.88 10.09 19.43
N LYS A 52 11.73 11.42 19.33
CA LYS A 52 10.66 12.04 18.52
C LYS A 52 10.83 11.85 17.02
N VAL A 53 12.06 11.91 16.52
CA VAL A 53 12.34 11.56 15.12
C VAL A 53 12.05 10.08 14.87
N GLY A 54 12.37 9.19 15.82
CA GLY A 54 12.04 7.77 15.76
C GLY A 54 10.52 7.52 15.73
N GLU A 55 9.76 8.17 16.60
CA GLU A 55 8.29 8.11 16.60
C GLU A 55 7.70 8.57 15.26
N TYR A 56 8.18 9.71 14.74
CA TYR A 56 7.76 10.22 13.45
C TYR A 56 8.04 9.21 12.32
N ASN A 57 9.27 8.70 12.23
CA ASN A 57 9.64 7.71 11.22
C ASN A 57 8.85 6.41 11.36
N GLY A 58 8.56 5.97 12.59
CA GLY A 58 7.70 4.83 12.86
C GLY A 58 6.30 5.02 12.31
N LYS A 59 5.70 6.20 12.52
CA LYS A 59 4.39 6.56 11.98
C LYS A 59 4.37 6.58 10.45
N VAL A 60 5.40 7.17 9.82
CA VAL A 60 5.55 7.15 8.35
C VAL A 60 5.69 5.71 7.83
N LYS A 61 6.48 4.86 8.50
CA LYS A 61 6.60 3.45 8.14
C LYS A 61 5.26 2.73 8.20
N THR A 62 4.52 2.86 9.30
CA THR A 62 3.19 2.25 9.44
C THR A 62 2.22 2.75 8.38
N SER A 63 2.25 4.06 8.09
CA SER A 63 1.46 4.66 7.00
C SER A 63 1.75 3.98 5.66
N ASN A 64 3.02 3.85 5.30
CA ASN A 64 3.43 3.17 4.06
C ASN A 64 3.00 1.70 4.04
N GLU A 65 3.10 0.98 5.16
CA GLU A 65 2.66 -0.41 5.25
C GLU A 65 1.14 -0.57 5.06
N ASN A 66 0.35 0.37 5.59
CA ASN A 66 -1.11 0.31 5.47
C ASN A 66 -1.57 0.32 4.01
N VAL A 67 -0.91 1.10 3.14
CA VAL A 67 -1.22 1.12 1.70
C VAL A 67 -0.55 -0.04 0.96
N THR A 68 0.70 -0.36 1.30
CA THR A 68 1.47 -1.38 0.57
C THR A 68 0.87 -2.78 0.73
N ARG A 69 0.35 -3.13 1.91
CA ARG A 69 -0.21 -4.45 2.21
C ARG A 69 -1.38 -4.85 1.29
N PRO A 70 -2.46 -4.06 1.15
CA PRO A 70 -3.58 -4.42 0.26
C PRO A 70 -3.13 -4.53 -1.20
N ILE A 71 -2.18 -3.70 -1.66
CA ILE A 71 -1.63 -3.79 -3.03
C ILE A 71 -0.87 -5.11 -3.23
N ILE A 72 0.02 -5.49 -2.30
CA ILE A 72 0.74 -6.76 -2.37
C ILE A 72 -0.22 -7.95 -2.33
N LYS A 73 -1.25 -7.87 -1.48
CA LYS A 73 -2.27 -8.91 -1.37
C LYS A 73 -3.02 -9.09 -2.68
N LEU A 74 -3.54 -8.01 -3.26
CA LEU A 74 -4.25 -8.07 -4.55
C LEU A 74 -3.35 -8.66 -5.64
N ARG A 75 -2.08 -8.26 -5.71
CA ARG A 75 -1.14 -8.82 -6.68
C ARG A 75 -0.99 -10.34 -6.53
N ALA A 76 -0.78 -10.81 -5.31
CA ALA A 76 -0.64 -12.25 -5.04
C ALA A 76 -1.93 -13.02 -5.37
N ASP A 77 -3.10 -12.45 -5.05
CA ASP A 77 -4.40 -13.03 -5.38
C ASP A 77 -4.59 -13.12 -6.91
N MET A 78 -4.17 -12.10 -7.67
CA MET A 78 -4.23 -12.10 -9.14
C MET A 78 -3.23 -13.06 -9.78
N GLU A 79 -2.00 -13.16 -9.28
CA GLU A 79 -1.02 -14.15 -9.75
C GLU A 79 -1.52 -15.59 -9.52
N LYS A 80 -2.19 -15.85 -8.39
CA LYS A 80 -2.81 -17.15 -8.12
C LYS A 80 -3.93 -17.44 -9.12
N LEU A 81 -4.81 -16.47 -9.35
CA LEU A 81 -5.93 -16.59 -10.28
C LEU A 81 -5.44 -16.85 -11.72
N GLU A 82 -4.41 -16.13 -12.17
CA GLU A 82 -3.79 -16.31 -13.48
C GLU A 82 -3.25 -17.73 -13.66
N ASN A 83 -2.60 -18.28 -12.63
CA ASN A 83 -2.10 -19.66 -12.64
C ASN A 83 -3.24 -20.69 -12.67
N GLU A 84 -4.33 -20.47 -11.94
CA GLU A 84 -5.49 -21.36 -11.93
C GLU A 84 -6.23 -21.36 -13.29
N VAL A 85 -6.41 -20.19 -13.89
CA VAL A 85 -6.98 -20.05 -15.24
C VAL A 85 -6.07 -20.71 -16.29
N SER A 86 -4.75 -20.49 -16.21
CA SER A 86 -3.80 -21.09 -17.15
C SER A 86 -3.84 -22.61 -17.14
N LYS A 87 -4.00 -23.25 -15.97
CA LYS A 87 -4.13 -24.72 -15.85
C LYS A 87 -5.42 -25.27 -16.46
N ILE A 88 -6.51 -24.50 -16.42
CA ILE A 88 -7.75 -24.87 -17.12
C ILE A 88 -7.49 -24.84 -18.62
N LEU A 89 -6.84 -23.78 -19.10
CA LEU A 89 -6.54 -23.58 -20.52
C LEU A 89 -5.45 -24.52 -21.07
N GLU A 90 -4.52 -25.01 -20.26
CA GLU A 90 -3.50 -26.00 -20.68
C GLU A 90 -4.11 -27.34 -21.12
N ASN A 91 -5.29 -27.68 -20.59
CA ASN A 91 -6.04 -28.86 -21.01
C ASN A 91 -6.94 -28.60 -22.24
N ASP A 92 -7.10 -27.34 -22.64
CA ASP A 92 -7.83 -26.94 -23.83
C ASP A 92 -6.85 -26.64 -24.97
N ALA A 93 -6.82 -27.53 -25.98
CA ALA A 93 -5.99 -27.44 -27.17
C ALA A 93 -6.26 -26.22 -28.09
N VAL A 94 -6.87 -25.15 -27.55
CA VAL A 94 -7.37 -23.96 -28.27
C VAL A 94 -6.57 -22.69 -27.94
N SER A 95 -5.54 -22.75 -27.08
CA SER A 95 -4.66 -21.59 -26.84
C SER A 95 -3.62 -21.44 -27.98
N GLY A 96 -3.79 -20.38 -28.78
CA GLY A 96 -3.27 -20.25 -30.14
C GLY A 96 -1.80 -19.82 -30.29
N ALA A 97 -0.83 -20.55 -29.75
CA ALA A 97 0.59 -20.28 -30.06
C ALA A 97 1.40 -21.51 -30.55
N THR A 98 0.87 -22.72 -30.45
CA THR A 98 1.42 -23.87 -31.19
C THR A 98 0.29 -24.80 -31.59
N LYS A 99 0.02 -24.90 -32.88
CA LYS A 99 -0.82 -25.97 -33.45
C LYS A 99 -0.10 -27.30 -33.25
N LYS A 100 -0.13 -27.87 -32.03
CA LYS A 100 -0.04 -29.32 -31.89
C LYS A 100 -1.30 -29.85 -32.57
N SER A 101 -1.11 -30.73 -33.55
CA SER A 101 -2.20 -31.36 -34.30
C SER A 101 -3.27 -31.86 -33.32
N VAL A 102 -4.43 -31.21 -33.33
CA VAL A 102 -5.54 -31.54 -32.44
C VAL A 102 -6.18 -32.82 -32.97
N GLN A 103 -5.94 -33.95 -32.31
CA GLN A 103 -6.93 -35.02 -32.31
C GLN A 103 -8.22 -34.42 -31.78
N ALA A 104 -9.35 -34.57 -32.49
CA ALA A 104 -10.64 -34.08 -32.03
C ALA A 104 -10.92 -34.65 -30.63
N VAL A 105 -10.72 -33.84 -29.60
CA VAL A 105 -11.04 -34.20 -28.22
C VAL A 105 -12.55 -34.00 -28.10
N THR A 106 -13.29 -35.11 -28.06
CA THR A 106 -14.71 -35.07 -27.72
C THR A 106 -14.81 -34.92 -26.22
N TYR A 107 -15.15 -33.72 -25.75
CA TYR A 107 -15.42 -33.46 -24.34
C TYR A 107 -16.77 -34.08 -23.96
N SER A 108 -16.84 -34.75 -22.82
CA SER A 108 -18.11 -35.21 -22.26
C SER A 108 -18.92 -34.02 -21.73
N GLU A 109 -20.25 -34.19 -21.67
CA GLU A 109 -21.13 -33.17 -21.08
C GLU A 109 -20.77 -32.88 -19.61
N GLU A 110 -20.26 -33.87 -18.88
CA GLU A 110 -19.77 -33.71 -17.51
C GLU A 110 -18.49 -32.86 -17.44
N GLN A 111 -17.56 -33.03 -18.38
CA GLN A 111 -16.34 -32.22 -18.45
C GLN A 111 -16.68 -30.75 -18.73
N VAL A 112 -17.63 -30.49 -19.64
CA VAL A 112 -18.10 -29.13 -19.92
C VAL A 112 -18.81 -28.52 -18.71
N LYS A 113 -19.67 -29.28 -18.02
CA LYS A 113 -20.34 -28.83 -16.78
C LYS A 113 -19.33 -28.49 -15.69
N GLN A 114 -18.30 -29.31 -15.51
CA GLN A 114 -17.26 -29.07 -14.52
C GLN A 114 -16.43 -27.82 -14.86
N ALA A 115 -16.04 -27.64 -16.12
CA ALA A 115 -15.33 -26.44 -16.57
C ALA A 115 -16.14 -25.15 -16.32
N VAL A 116 -17.46 -25.18 -16.56
CA VAL A 116 -18.34 -24.04 -16.27
C VAL A 116 -18.41 -23.75 -14.76
N ILE A 117 -18.46 -24.78 -13.91
CA ILE A 117 -18.43 -24.63 -12.45
C ILE A 117 -17.11 -23.99 -12.01
N ASP A 118 -15.98 -24.48 -12.54
CA ASP A 118 -14.65 -24.01 -12.18
C ASP A 118 -14.42 -22.55 -12.61
N ILE A 119 -14.82 -22.20 -13.83
CA ILE A 119 -14.77 -20.81 -14.34
C ILE A 119 -15.63 -19.88 -13.48
N ASN A 120 -16.85 -20.29 -13.14
CA ASN A 120 -17.74 -19.47 -12.30
C ASN A 120 -17.16 -19.25 -10.90
N LYS A 121 -16.50 -20.26 -10.33
CA LYS A 121 -15.80 -20.13 -9.05
C LYS A 121 -14.66 -19.11 -9.13
N LEU A 122 -13.80 -19.24 -10.14
CA LEU A 122 -12.69 -18.31 -10.37
C LEU A 122 -13.16 -16.87 -10.59
N LEU A 123 -14.27 -16.70 -11.33
CA LEU A 123 -14.88 -15.38 -11.54
C LEU A 123 -15.38 -14.76 -10.23
N ASN A 124 -15.99 -15.57 -9.37
CA ASN A 124 -16.46 -15.10 -8.07
C ASN A 124 -15.29 -14.74 -7.15
N ASP A 125 -14.23 -15.54 -7.15
CA ASP A 125 -13.02 -15.25 -6.38
C ASP A 125 -12.38 -13.94 -6.87
N CYS A 126 -12.24 -13.75 -8.18
CA CYS A 126 -11.76 -12.50 -8.77
C CYS A 126 -12.56 -11.28 -8.31
N LYS A 127 -13.90 -11.34 -8.42
CA LYS A 127 -14.80 -10.28 -7.96
C LYS A 127 -14.65 -10.01 -6.47
N PHE A 128 -14.48 -11.05 -5.68
CA PHE A 128 -14.29 -10.94 -4.23
C PHE A 128 -12.97 -10.22 -3.92
N HIS A 129 -11.84 -10.64 -4.50
CA HIS A 129 -10.53 -10.01 -4.28
C HIS A 129 -10.51 -8.55 -4.73
N GLY A 130 -11.10 -8.23 -5.88
CA GLY A 130 -11.23 -6.84 -6.35
C GLY A 130 -12.08 -5.98 -5.40
N LYS A 131 -13.20 -6.51 -4.90
CA LYS A 131 -14.02 -5.82 -3.90
C LYS A 131 -13.29 -5.63 -2.58
N ASP A 132 -12.57 -6.65 -2.11
CA ASP A 132 -11.79 -6.58 -0.87
C ASP A 132 -10.72 -5.50 -0.96
N TYR A 133 -9.99 -5.43 -2.08
CA TYR A 133 -9.01 -4.37 -2.35
C TYR A 133 -9.66 -2.97 -2.33
N ASN A 134 -10.75 -2.80 -3.07
CA ASN A 134 -11.44 -1.51 -3.13
C ASN A 134 -11.93 -1.07 -1.75
N ASN A 135 -12.49 -1.98 -0.95
CA ASN A 135 -12.90 -1.69 0.42
C ASN A 135 -11.71 -1.26 1.31
N HIS A 136 -10.55 -1.89 1.14
CA HIS A 136 -9.35 -1.52 1.91
C HIS A 136 -8.82 -0.14 1.54
N LEU A 137 -9.04 0.35 0.32
CA LEU A 137 -8.59 1.66 -0.14
C LEU A 137 -9.71 2.72 -0.22
N ASP A 138 -10.95 2.37 0.11
CA ASP A 138 -12.10 3.27 0.00
C ASP A 138 -11.97 4.46 0.95
N MET A 139 -11.60 5.61 0.40
CA MET A 139 -11.42 6.86 1.16
C MET A 139 -12.72 7.38 1.77
N ALA A 140 -13.90 6.99 1.29
CA ALA A 140 -15.16 7.44 1.85
C ALA A 140 -15.44 6.78 3.22
N HIS A 141 -15.02 5.52 3.39
CA HIS A 141 -15.39 4.69 4.54
C HIS A 141 -14.20 4.22 5.37
N ASN A 142 -12.97 4.56 4.97
CA ASN A 142 -11.79 4.18 5.74
C ASN A 142 -11.58 4.96 7.04
N SER A 143 -10.68 4.43 7.87
CA SER A 143 -10.12 5.15 9.00
C SER A 143 -9.32 6.38 8.55
N GLU A 144 -9.27 7.42 9.40
CA GLU A 144 -8.48 8.62 9.16
C GLU A 144 -6.98 8.31 8.94
N ASN A 145 -6.46 7.27 9.62
CA ASN A 145 -5.09 6.82 9.42
C ASN A 145 -4.84 6.33 8.00
N MET A 146 -5.78 5.59 7.42
CA MET A 146 -5.67 5.10 6.05
C MET A 146 -5.89 6.21 5.02
N LYS A 147 -6.82 7.14 5.27
CA LYS A 147 -6.99 8.34 4.43
C LYS A 147 -5.72 9.18 4.38
N ASN A 148 -5.07 9.37 5.53
CA ASN A 148 -3.79 10.08 5.58
C ASN A 148 -2.71 9.28 4.85
N ALA A 149 -2.66 7.96 5.02
CA ALA A 149 -1.70 7.12 4.30
C ALA A 149 -1.84 7.18 2.78
N ILE A 150 -3.07 7.16 2.26
CA ILE A 150 -3.36 7.32 0.83
C ILE A 150 -2.99 8.73 0.36
N ASN A 151 -3.35 9.77 1.12
CA ASN A 151 -2.98 11.15 0.79
C ASN A 151 -1.47 11.42 0.83
N ASP A 152 -0.75 10.65 1.66
CA ASP A 152 0.69 10.73 1.87
C ASP A 152 1.49 9.98 0.80
N LEU A 153 0.81 9.20 -0.05
CA LEU A 153 1.41 8.73 -1.28
C LEU A 153 1.85 9.93 -2.10
N ASN A 154 3.08 9.83 -2.63
CA ASN A 154 3.66 10.84 -3.51
C ASN A 154 2.61 11.33 -4.53
N PHE A 155 2.50 12.64 -4.75
CA PHE A 155 1.54 13.22 -5.70
C PHE A 155 1.62 12.58 -7.10
N LYS A 156 2.82 12.13 -7.51
CA LYS A 156 3.03 11.40 -8.77
C LYS A 156 2.39 10.00 -8.85
N LEU A 157 2.06 9.41 -7.71
CA LEU A 157 1.32 8.16 -7.59
C LEU A 157 -0.18 8.43 -7.45
N ARG A 158 -0.55 9.48 -6.70
CA ARG A 158 -1.95 9.89 -6.54
C ARG A 158 -2.64 10.19 -7.88
N ASP A 159 -1.94 10.81 -8.82
CA ASP A 159 -2.49 11.15 -10.14
C ASP A 159 -2.43 9.97 -11.15
N ARG A 160 -1.95 8.77 -10.75
CA ARG A 160 -1.93 7.57 -11.61
C ARG A 160 -3.06 6.58 -11.32
N ASP A 161 -3.73 6.71 -10.18
CA ASP A 161 -4.82 5.81 -9.76
C ASP A 161 -6.21 6.32 -10.23
N ASP A 162 -6.26 7.42 -10.99
CA ASP A 162 -7.48 7.95 -11.64
C ASP A 162 -7.76 7.27 -13.01
N LEU A 163 -7.79 5.93 -13.05
CA LEU A 163 -8.22 5.12 -14.21
C LEU A 163 -9.43 4.24 -13.88
#